data_AF-A0A090XAL3-F1
#
_entry.id   AF-A0A090XAL3-F1
#
_cell.length_a   1.000
_cell.length_b   1.000
_cell.length_c   1.000
_cell.angle_alpha   90.00
_cell.angle_beta   90.00
_cell.angle_gamma   90.00
#
_symmetry.space_group_name_H-M   'P 1'
#
loop_
_entity.id
_entity.type
_entity.pdbx_description
1 polymer ?
#
loop_
_entity_poly.entity_id
_entity_poly.type
_entity_poly.pdbx_seq_one_letter_code
_entity_poly.pdbx_strand_id
1 'polypeptide(L)'
;LQMELLELQANTVLKQKFEDVGVPKFYKYLDEADFPSLRQQAVKIIAMFGSTYLCEQLFSLLKVNKSTLRSRMTDEHLRSIMRIVSAQGLKADIDSLVAAKRCQVSSQRS
;
A
#
# COMPACT_ATOMS: atom_id res chain seq x y z
N LEU A 1 -12.27 2.58 18.61
CA LEU A 1 -12.51 2.79 17.15
C LEU A 1 -13.76 3.61 16.81
N GLN A 2 -15.00 3.22 17.14
CA GLN A 2 -16.17 4.04 16.75
C GLN A 2 -16.10 5.46 17.33
N MET A 3 -15.74 5.61 18.61
CA MET A 3 -15.53 6.91 19.26
C MET A 3 -14.41 7.72 18.59
N GLU A 4 -13.23 7.10 18.39
CA GLU A 4 -12.11 7.71 17.66
C GLU A 4 -12.51 8.21 16.27
N LEU A 5 -13.35 7.47 15.54
CA LEU A 5 -13.84 7.90 14.22
C LEU A 5 -14.78 9.10 14.32
N LEU A 6 -15.63 9.18 15.35
CA LEU A 6 -16.49 10.34 15.58
C LEU A 6 -15.66 11.58 15.92
N GLU A 7 -14.68 11.44 16.80
CA GLU A 7 -13.75 12.52 17.16
C GLU A 7 -12.95 13.00 15.95
N LEU A 8 -12.46 12.05 15.13
CA LEU A 8 -11.77 12.36 13.89
C LEU A 8 -12.67 13.13 12.90
N GLN A 9 -13.93 12.74 12.78
CA GLN A 9 -14.90 13.41 11.90
C GLN A 9 -15.30 14.80 12.39
N ALA A 10 -15.35 14.99 13.71
CA ALA A 10 -15.64 16.28 14.32
C ALA A 10 -14.45 17.26 14.25
N ASN A 11 -13.22 16.73 14.17
CA ASN A 11 -12.00 17.54 14.15
C ASN A 11 -11.72 18.11 12.75
N THR A 12 -12.09 19.37 12.54
CA THR A 12 -11.89 20.10 11.28
C THR A 12 -10.41 20.31 10.94
N VAL A 13 -9.54 20.44 11.94
CA VAL A 13 -8.09 20.60 11.75
C VAL A 13 -7.48 19.31 11.19
N LEU A 14 -7.84 18.16 11.76
CA LEU A 14 -7.39 16.86 11.25
C LEU A 14 -7.96 16.57 9.87
N LYS A 15 -9.20 16.97 9.58
CA LYS A 15 -9.76 16.91 8.21
C LYS A 15 -8.96 17.72 7.22
N GLN A 16 -8.64 18.97 7.53
CA GLN A 16 -7.80 19.79 6.66
C GLN A 16 -6.43 19.15 6.47
N LYS A 17 -5.84 18.64 7.56
CA LYS A 17 -4.54 17.97 7.50
C LYS A 17 -4.58 16.75 6.58
N PHE A 18 -5.66 15.98 6.60
CA PHE A 18 -5.86 14.84 5.71
C PHE A 18 -5.82 15.25 4.23
N GLU A 19 -6.52 16.32 3.86
CA GLU A 19 -6.49 16.85 2.49
C GLU A 19 -5.10 17.36 2.10
N ASP A 20 -4.37 17.99 3.03
CA ASP A 20 -3.04 18.56 2.76
C ASP A 20 -1.96 17.49 2.54
N VAL A 21 -1.96 16.41 3.34
CA VAL A 21 -0.86 15.42 3.34
C VAL A 21 -1.22 14.05 2.73
N GLY A 22 -2.50 13.70 2.69
CA GLY A 22 -2.99 12.42 2.17
C GLY A 22 -2.54 11.18 2.95
N VAL A 23 -3.00 10.02 2.47
CA VAL A 23 -2.61 8.69 2.96
C VAL A 23 -1.31 8.26 2.25
N PRO A 24 -0.36 7.57 2.91
CA PRO A 24 -0.41 7.09 4.30
C PRO A 24 0.11 8.09 5.33
N LYS A 25 0.68 9.23 4.89
CA LYS A 25 1.40 10.17 5.77
C LYS A 25 0.51 10.74 6.88
N PHE A 26 -0.77 10.96 6.58
CA PHE A 26 -1.78 11.44 7.53
C PHE A 26 -1.74 10.72 8.88
N TYR A 27 -1.69 9.39 8.87
CA TYR A 27 -1.79 8.59 10.10
C TYR A 27 -0.63 8.79 11.08
N LYS A 28 0.47 9.42 10.65
CA LYS A 28 1.58 9.82 11.53
C LYS A 28 1.26 11.06 12.38
N TYR A 29 0.26 11.84 12.00
CA TYR A 29 -0.14 13.07 12.67
C TYR A 29 -1.28 12.88 13.68
N LEU A 30 -1.85 11.68 13.76
CA LEU A 30 -2.81 11.34 14.80
C LEU A 30 -2.08 11.19 16.13
N ASP A 31 -2.61 11.76 17.21
CA ASP A 31 -2.06 11.52 18.54
C ASP A 31 -2.27 10.04 18.95
N GLU A 32 -1.29 9.47 19.64
CA GLU A 32 -1.37 8.07 20.09
C GLU A 32 -2.26 7.89 21.33
N ALA A 33 -2.38 8.92 22.16
CA ALA A 33 -3.30 8.92 23.29
C ALA A 33 -4.76 9.01 22.83
N ASP A 34 -5.03 9.83 21.81
CA ASP A 34 -6.39 10.09 21.33
C ASP A 34 -6.86 9.04 20.30
N PHE A 35 -5.96 8.56 19.42
CA PHE A 35 -6.32 7.65 18.32
C PHE A 35 -5.50 6.33 18.28
N PRO A 36 -5.35 5.60 19.40
CA PRO A 36 -4.49 4.42 19.46
C PRO A 36 -4.98 3.28 18.54
N SER A 37 -6.29 3.02 18.49
CA SER A 37 -6.83 1.92 17.69
C SER A 37 -6.76 2.23 16.20
N LEU A 38 -7.09 3.46 15.83
CA LEU A 38 -7.10 3.92 14.45
C LEU A 38 -5.68 3.91 13.87
N ARG A 39 -4.68 4.37 14.63
CA ARG A 39 -3.27 4.26 14.23
C ARG A 39 -2.86 2.80 14.03
N GLN A 40 -3.20 1.92 14.96
CA GLN A 40 -2.83 0.51 14.85
C GLN A 40 -3.45 -0.17 13.62
N GLN A 41 -4.74 0.12 13.32
CA GLN A 41 -5.39 -0.41 12.12
C GLN A 41 -4.80 0.16 10.84
N ALA A 42 -4.49 1.46 10.80
CA ALA A 42 -3.85 2.07 9.66
C ALA A 42 -2.51 1.39 9.34
N VAL A 43 -1.66 1.14 10.35
CA VAL A 43 -0.40 0.41 10.17
C VAL A 43 -0.64 -0.98 9.60
N LYS A 44 -1.60 -1.73 10.14
CA LYS A 44 -1.94 -3.08 9.64
C LYS A 44 -2.38 -3.04 8.17
N ILE A 45 -3.26 -2.13 7.82
CA ILE A 45 -3.76 -1.96 6.45
C ILE A 45 -2.62 -1.57 5.51
N ILE A 46 -1.84 -0.55 5.86
CA ILE A 46 -0.69 -0.10 5.06
C ILE A 46 0.33 -1.23 4.86
N ALA A 47 0.61 -2.02 5.90
CA ALA A 47 1.51 -3.16 5.81
C ALA A 47 0.98 -4.27 4.88
N MET A 48 -0.31 -4.60 4.97
CA MET A 48 -0.95 -5.55 4.05
C MET A 48 -0.93 -5.07 2.60
N PHE A 49 -1.17 -3.77 2.37
CA PHE A 49 -1.04 -3.18 1.03
C PHE A 49 0.40 -3.27 0.52
N GLY A 50 1.38 -2.92 1.34
CA GLY A 50 2.81 -2.98 0.98
C GLY A 50 3.26 -4.41 0.62
N SER A 51 2.88 -5.41 1.42
CA SER A 51 3.25 -6.81 1.14
C SER A 51 2.55 -7.36 -0.11
N THR A 52 1.26 -7.05 -0.31
CA THR A 52 0.51 -7.47 -1.50
C THR A 52 1.11 -6.87 -2.76
N TYR A 53 1.42 -5.57 -2.75
CA TYR A 53 2.05 -4.90 -3.89
C TYR A 53 3.42 -5.51 -4.23
N LEU A 54 4.26 -5.75 -3.23
CA LEU A 54 5.56 -6.42 -3.45
C LEU A 54 5.39 -7.82 -4.03
N CYS A 55 4.40 -8.58 -3.56
CA CYS A 55 4.08 -9.90 -4.11
C CYS A 55 3.59 -9.82 -5.57
N GLU A 56 2.74 -8.86 -5.92
CA GLU A 56 2.27 -8.63 -7.29
C GLU A 56 3.41 -8.24 -8.24
N GLN A 57 4.29 -7.34 -7.79
CA GLN A 57 5.47 -6.93 -8.54
C GLN A 57 6.43 -8.09 -8.74
N LEU A 58 6.69 -8.87 -7.68
CA LEU A 58 7.50 -10.08 -7.78
C LEU A 58 6.88 -11.08 -8.76
N PHE A 59 5.58 -11.34 -8.66
CA PHE A 59 4.90 -12.27 -9.57
C PHE A 59 4.97 -11.79 -11.03
N SER A 60 4.80 -10.50 -11.27
CA SER A 60 4.92 -9.91 -12.60
C SER A 60 6.34 -10.06 -13.17
N LEU A 61 7.37 -9.80 -12.35
CA LEU A 61 8.77 -10.02 -12.73
C LEU A 61 9.07 -11.50 -13.00
N LEU A 62 8.54 -12.40 -12.19
CA LEU A 62 8.66 -13.84 -12.41
C LEU A 62 7.94 -14.27 -13.68
N LYS A 63 6.77 -13.70 -13.99
CA LYS A 63 6.03 -13.99 -15.22
C LYS A 63 6.81 -13.55 -16.47
N VAL A 64 7.40 -12.35 -16.45
CA VAL A 64 8.26 -11.83 -17.54
C VAL A 64 9.54 -12.66 -17.69
N ASN A 65 10.20 -13.01 -16.57
CA ASN A 65 11.41 -13.84 -16.63
C ASN A 65 11.11 -15.28 -17.08
N LYS A 66 10.00 -15.88 -16.62
CA LYS A 66 9.57 -17.22 -17.01
C LYS A 66 9.13 -17.30 -18.48
N SER A 67 8.55 -16.24 -19.05
CA SER A 67 8.25 -16.17 -20.49
C SER A 67 9.51 -16.06 -21.36
N THR A 68 10.56 -15.43 -20.83
CA THR A 68 11.82 -15.18 -21.57
C THR A 68 12.83 -16.32 -21.43
N LEU A 69 12.87 -17.01 -20.28
CA LEU A 69 13.83 -18.06 -19.91
C LEU A 69 13.14 -19.39 -19.54
N ARG A 70 12.27 -19.88 -20.43
CA ARG A 70 11.32 -21.00 -20.24
C ARG A 70 11.89 -22.30 -19.61
N SER A 71 13.20 -22.48 -19.46
CA SER A 71 13.82 -23.71 -18.96
C SER A 71 14.98 -23.59 -17.95
N ARG A 72 15.39 -22.38 -17.50
CA ARG A 72 16.67 -22.24 -16.75
C ARG A 72 16.65 -21.38 -15.47
N MET A 73 15.50 -20.97 -14.96
CA MET A 73 15.48 -20.28 -13.65
C MET A 73 15.78 -21.27 -12.53
N THR A 74 16.99 -21.19 -11.98
CA THR A 74 17.38 -21.90 -10.75
C THR A 74 16.98 -21.09 -9.52
N ASP A 75 16.91 -21.75 -8.35
CA ASP A 75 16.60 -21.11 -7.07
C ASP A 75 17.53 -19.93 -6.74
N GLU A 76 18.76 -19.94 -7.23
CA GLU A 76 19.72 -18.87 -7.06
C GLU A 76 19.31 -17.59 -7.82
N HIS A 77 18.79 -17.74 -9.04
CA HIS A 77 18.24 -16.61 -9.80
C HIS A 77 17.00 -16.05 -9.10
N LEU A 78 16.14 -16.92 -8.56
CA LEU A 78 14.95 -16.50 -7.81
C LEU A 78 15.32 -15.72 -6.54
N ARG A 79 16.30 -16.21 -5.76
CA ARG A 79 16.80 -15.51 -4.57
C ARG A 79 17.43 -14.17 -4.92
N SER A 80 18.15 -14.10 -6.04
CA SER A 80 18.75 -12.86 -6.52
C SER A 80 17.68 -11.83 -6.92
N ILE A 81 16.62 -12.27 -7.63
CA ILE A 81 15.47 -11.41 -7.97
C ILE A 81 14.76 -10.94 -6.70
N MET A 82 14.47 -11.83 -5.75
CA MET A 82 13.87 -11.44 -4.46
C MET A 82 14.71 -10.42 -3.71
N ARG A 83 16.03 -10.64 -3.60
CA ARG A 83 16.94 -9.68 -2.97
C ARG A 83 16.94 -8.35 -3.69
N ILE A 84 16.94 -8.33 -5.02
CA ILE A 84 16.90 -7.10 -5.80
C ILE A 84 15.57 -6.37 -5.55
N VAL A 85 14.42 -7.03 -5.63
CA VAL A 85 13.10 -6.40 -5.38
C VAL A 85 13.00 -5.85 -3.95
N SER A 86 13.49 -6.60 -2.95
CA SER A 86 13.50 -6.16 -1.55
C SER A 86 14.52 -5.04 -1.28
N ALA A 87 15.70 -5.06 -1.91
CA ALA A 87 16.78 -4.10 -1.69
C ALA A 87 16.63 -2.82 -2.51
N GLN A 88 15.98 -2.87 -3.68
CA GLN A 88 15.65 -1.68 -4.49
C GLN A 88 14.69 -0.74 -3.79
N GLY A 89 14.17 -1.11 -2.61
CA GLY A 89 13.28 -0.26 -1.85
C GLY A 89 12.10 0.16 -2.72
N LEU A 90 11.49 -0.81 -3.42
CA LEU A 90 10.22 -0.64 -4.14
C LEU A 90 9.17 -0.25 -3.08
N LYS A 91 9.22 1.01 -2.70
CA LYS A 91 8.23 1.63 -1.85
C LYS A 91 6.99 1.61 -2.70
N ALA A 92 5.96 0.90 -2.24
CA ALA A 92 4.66 0.99 -2.85
C ALA A 92 4.36 2.49 -3.00
N ASP A 93 4.32 2.96 -4.24
CA ASP A 93 3.89 4.32 -4.54
C ASP A 93 2.39 4.33 -4.31
N ILE A 94 2.03 4.45 -3.03
CA ILE A 94 0.64 4.40 -2.57
C ILE A 94 -0.14 5.51 -3.25
N ASP A 95 0.49 6.66 -3.51
CA ASP A 95 -0.13 7.78 -4.21
C ASP A 95 -0.44 7.41 -5.67
N SER A 96 0.53 6.86 -6.42
CA SER A 96 0.30 6.39 -7.79
C SER A 96 -0.70 5.22 -7.86
N LEU A 97 -0.70 4.32 -6.86
CA LEU A 97 -1.60 3.17 -6.83
C LEU A 97 -3.03 3.60 -6.49
N VAL A 98 -3.21 4.51 -5.53
CA VAL A 98 -4.51 5.10 -5.18
C VAL A 98 -5.05 5.88 -6.37
N ALA A 99 -4.21 6.63 -7.09
CA ALA A 99 -4.59 7.31 -8.32
C ALA A 99 -5.04 6.31 -9.41
N ALA A 100 -4.29 5.23 -9.62
CA ALA A 100 -4.64 4.19 -10.60
C ALA A 100 -5.93 3.42 -10.24
N LYS A 101 -6.18 3.18 -8.94
CA LYS A 101 -7.37 2.45 -8.46
C LYS A 101 -8.61 3.32 -8.31
N ARG A 102 -8.47 4.65 -8.15
CA ARG A 102 -9.61 5.60 -8.08
C ARG A 102 -10.48 5.64 -9.35
N CYS A 103 -10.06 4.99 -10.44
CA CYS A 103 -10.80 4.93 -11.71
C CYS A 103 -11.30 3.53 -12.10
N GLN A 104 -11.68 2.67 -11.14
CA GLN A 104 -12.62 1.59 -11.44
C GLN A 104 -13.96 1.84 -10.77
N VAL A 105 -14.67 2.86 -11.26
CA VAL A 105 -16.11 2.88 -11.13
C VAL A 105 -16.61 1.76 -12.04
N SER A 106 -17.03 0.65 -11.44
CA SER A 106 -17.90 -0.31 -12.11
C SER A 106 -19.19 0.43 -12.47
N SER A 107 -19.22 1.05 -13.65
CA SER A 107 -20.44 1.55 -14.27
C SER A 107 -20.60 0.89 -15.62
N GLN A 108 -21.59 0.00 -15.62
CA GLN A 108 -22.46 -0.41 -16.73
C GLN A 108 -21.83 -1.16 -17.91
N ARG A 109 -22.27 -2.41 -18.06
CA ARG A 109 -23.04 -2.77 -19.26
C ARG A 109 -24.33 -3.49 -18.87
N SER A 110 -25.38 -3.07 -19.56
CA SER A 110 -26.78 -3.50 -19.55
C SER A 110 -26.97 -4.99 -19.77
#